data_AF-A0A8H5HGV9-F1
#
_entry.id   AF-A0A8H5HGV9-F1
#
_cell.length_a   1.000
_cell.length_b   1.000
_cell.length_c   1.000
_cell.angle_alpha   90.00
_cell.angle_beta   90.00
_cell.angle_gamma   90.00
#
_symmetry.space_group_name_H-M   'P 1'
#
loop_
_entity.id
_entity.type
_entity.pdbx_description
1 polymer ?
#
loop_
_entity_poly.entity_id
_entity_poly.type
_entity_poly.pdbx_seq_one_letter_code
_entity_poly.pdbx_strand_id
1 'polypeptide(L)'
;MTPALPRLVASQAPSAGSTPAQEQHDQDYSAYDSPFKWYPLLGSRARPLYTNSIPEAALVSSSPSFFSTSNSSSLPSSSLSLSSFTPTSSSSSASSLSFSPSVASVYSSHGAFYIPDLKPLKLATASKMLDPSKRVCQFEVPGGGVCRDEGCEDMHLSRIAGQDGHGGAEPSDEDTAEYLINTMPSDWLTNKGVSQSKMSSVLQQIRLKNPHLAFEERVAHTLAALGPPLPP
;
A
#
# COMPACT_ATOMS: atom_id res chain seq x y z
N MET A 1 60.11 -16.16 -25.33
CA MET A 1 59.04 -16.84 -26.09
C MET A 1 57.72 -16.20 -25.69
N THR A 2 57.20 -15.33 -26.54
CA THR A 2 56.01 -14.50 -26.30
C THR A 2 54.83 -15.08 -27.09
N PRO A 3 53.67 -15.36 -26.46
CA PRO A 3 52.50 -15.80 -27.20
C PRO A 3 51.77 -14.61 -27.83
N ALA A 4 51.45 -14.76 -29.12
CA ALA A 4 50.71 -13.80 -29.95
C ALA A 4 49.21 -13.82 -29.63
N LEU A 5 48.60 -12.64 -29.54
CA LEU A 5 47.17 -12.45 -29.33
C LEU A 5 46.39 -12.55 -30.67
N PRO A 6 45.19 -13.17 -30.68
CA PRO A 6 44.36 -13.21 -31.87
C PRO A 6 43.51 -11.93 -32.03
N ARG A 7 43.41 -11.55 -33.30
CA ARG A 7 42.79 -10.35 -33.89
C ARG A 7 41.26 -10.46 -33.88
N LEU A 8 40.58 -9.52 -33.21
CA LEU A 8 39.12 -9.39 -33.26
C LEU A 8 38.67 -8.79 -34.60
N VAL A 9 37.80 -9.54 -35.30
CA VAL A 9 37.13 -9.13 -36.54
C VAL A 9 35.87 -8.36 -36.16
N ALA A 10 35.83 -7.08 -36.52
CA ALA A 10 34.62 -6.27 -36.48
C ALA A 10 33.74 -6.63 -37.69
N SER A 11 32.45 -6.92 -37.47
CA SER A 11 31.47 -6.95 -38.55
C SER A 11 30.04 -6.75 -38.03
N GLN A 12 29.33 -5.93 -38.82
CA GLN A 12 27.88 -5.78 -38.97
C GLN A 12 27.11 -4.87 -38.01
N ALA A 13 26.86 -3.68 -38.55
CA ALA A 13 25.75 -2.81 -38.24
C ALA A 13 24.40 -3.47 -38.61
N PRO A 14 23.33 -3.24 -37.83
CA PRO A 14 21.97 -3.49 -38.27
C PRO A 14 21.32 -2.25 -38.89
N SER A 15 20.62 -2.54 -39.98
CA SER A 15 19.90 -1.67 -40.90
C SER A 15 18.80 -0.85 -40.25
N ALA A 16 18.64 0.38 -40.75
CA ALA A 16 17.49 1.23 -40.50
C ALA A 16 16.22 0.60 -41.08
N GLY A 17 15.33 0.16 -40.19
CA GLY A 17 13.97 -0.27 -40.49
C GLY A 17 12.98 0.81 -40.05
N SER A 18 12.38 1.48 -41.02
CA SER A 18 11.32 2.47 -40.85
C SER A 18 10.02 1.79 -40.40
N THR A 19 9.48 2.16 -39.24
CA THR A 19 8.12 1.81 -38.81
C THR A 19 7.18 3.00 -38.97
N PRO A 20 6.12 2.90 -39.80
CA PRO A 20 4.97 3.80 -39.74
C PRO A 20 3.97 3.32 -38.67
N ALA A 21 2.99 4.17 -38.35
CA ALA A 21 1.81 3.93 -37.51
C ALA A 21 1.94 4.32 -36.03
N GLN A 22 2.08 5.62 -35.84
CA GLN A 22 1.67 6.38 -34.67
C GLN A 22 0.13 6.55 -34.71
N GLU A 23 -0.67 5.56 -34.31
CA GLU A 23 -2.15 5.70 -34.24
C GLU A 23 -2.85 4.68 -33.31
N GLN A 24 -2.26 4.36 -32.16
CA GLN A 24 -2.87 3.38 -31.24
C GLN A 24 -2.84 3.81 -29.75
N HIS A 25 -2.60 5.08 -29.45
CA HIS A 25 -2.39 5.55 -28.07
C HIS A 25 -3.61 6.25 -27.44
N ASP A 26 -4.76 6.29 -28.13
CA ASP A 26 -5.98 6.93 -27.63
C ASP A 26 -7.07 5.97 -27.11
N GLN A 27 -6.83 4.65 -27.12
CA GLN A 27 -7.83 3.65 -26.66
C GLN A 27 -7.59 3.06 -25.26
N ASP A 28 -6.43 3.29 -24.65
CA ASP A 28 -6.11 2.78 -23.30
C ASP A 28 -6.59 3.68 -22.15
N TYR A 29 -7.35 4.75 -22.42
CA TYR A 29 -8.09 5.50 -21.40
C TYR A 29 -9.43 4.83 -21.01
N SER A 30 -9.57 3.55 -21.30
CA SER A 30 -10.77 2.77 -21.00
C SER A 30 -10.81 2.39 -19.52
N ALA A 31 -11.70 3.05 -18.78
CA ALA A 31 -12.16 2.74 -17.43
C ALA A 31 -11.11 2.89 -16.31
N TYR A 32 -10.97 4.12 -15.81
CA TYR A 32 -10.44 4.34 -14.47
C TYR A 32 -11.34 3.61 -13.44
N ASP A 33 -10.90 2.43 -12.99
CA ASP A 33 -11.58 1.68 -11.94
C ASP A 33 -11.25 2.35 -10.60
N SER A 34 -12.20 3.17 -10.13
CA SER A 34 -12.03 3.95 -8.92
C SER A 34 -11.68 3.03 -7.75
N PRO A 35 -10.58 3.28 -7.00
CA PRO A 35 -10.19 2.42 -5.88
C PRO A 35 -11.27 2.38 -4.79
N PHE A 36 -12.17 3.38 -4.73
CA PHE A 36 -13.32 3.41 -3.81
C PHE A 36 -14.38 2.35 -4.13
N LYS A 37 -14.36 1.75 -5.33
CA LYS A 37 -15.26 0.68 -5.73
C LYS A 37 -14.97 -0.62 -4.98
N TRP A 38 -13.72 -0.86 -4.57
CA TRP A 38 -13.35 -2.01 -3.74
C TRP A 38 -13.50 -1.77 -2.23
N TYR A 39 -13.70 -0.50 -1.82
CA TYR A 39 -13.80 -0.13 -0.41
C TYR A 39 -15.01 0.77 -0.13
N PRO A 40 -16.26 0.26 -0.24
CA PRO A 40 -17.47 1.05 -0.05
C PRO A 40 -17.58 1.68 1.35
N LEU A 41 -16.95 1.07 2.36
CA LEU A 41 -16.93 1.60 3.73
C LEU A 41 -16.16 2.93 3.88
N LEU A 42 -15.25 3.25 2.95
CA LEU A 42 -14.54 4.53 2.96
C LEU A 42 -15.41 5.70 2.47
N GLY A 43 -16.47 5.43 1.69
CA GLY A 43 -17.34 6.46 1.13
C GLY A 43 -18.39 7.01 2.09
N SER A 44 -18.79 6.24 3.10
CA SER A 44 -19.94 6.56 3.97
C SER A 44 -19.57 7.20 5.30
N ARG A 45 -18.32 7.65 5.51
CA ARG A 45 -18.00 8.41 6.73
C ARG A 45 -18.59 9.81 6.59
N ALA A 46 -19.74 10.02 7.22
CA ALA A 46 -20.36 11.33 7.37
C ALA A 46 -19.28 12.33 7.80
N ARG A 47 -19.10 13.39 7.01
CA ARG A 47 -18.15 14.47 7.36
C ARG A 47 -18.54 14.93 8.76
N PRO A 48 -17.61 14.90 9.74
CA PRO A 48 -17.83 15.61 10.99
C PRO A 48 -18.11 17.07 10.59
N LEU A 49 -19.35 17.51 10.80
CA LEU A 49 -19.63 18.93 10.80
C LEU A 49 -18.74 19.49 11.90
N TYR A 50 -17.71 20.24 11.52
CA TYR A 50 -16.95 21.06 12.44
C TYR A 50 -17.94 22.05 13.05
N THR A 51 -18.62 21.65 14.13
CA THR A 51 -19.24 22.57 15.05
C THR A 51 -18.09 23.23 15.76
N ASN A 52 -17.70 24.43 15.30
CA ASN A 52 -16.91 25.38 16.06
C ASN A 52 -17.70 25.76 17.32
N SER A 53 -17.73 24.86 18.29
CA SER A 53 -18.23 25.12 19.63
C SER A 53 -17.05 25.68 20.41
N ILE A 54 -16.90 27.00 20.34
CA ILE A 54 -16.01 27.78 21.20
C ILE A 54 -16.38 27.45 22.65
N PRO A 55 -15.46 26.97 23.51
CA PRO A 55 -15.74 26.87 24.93
C PRO A 55 -15.78 28.27 25.53
N GLU A 56 -17.00 28.73 25.81
CA GLU A 56 -17.28 29.90 26.64
C GLU A 56 -16.93 29.56 28.10
N ALA A 57 -15.70 29.91 28.51
CA ALA A 57 -15.27 29.88 29.90
C ALA A 57 -15.10 31.32 30.42
N ALA A 58 -16.10 31.72 31.20
CA ALA A 58 -16.15 32.73 32.26
C ALA A 58 -14.96 33.73 32.43
N LEU A 59 -15.27 35.00 32.13
CA LEU A 59 -15.22 36.17 33.02
C LEU A 59 -14.01 36.34 33.97
N VAL A 60 -13.08 37.26 33.63
CA VAL A 60 -12.65 38.32 34.57
C VAL A 60 -12.34 39.62 33.84
N SER A 61 -13.00 40.67 34.33
CA SER A 61 -12.97 42.10 33.99
C SER A 61 -11.60 42.75 33.72
N SER A 62 -11.51 43.60 32.69
CA SER A 62 -11.20 45.05 32.80
C SER A 62 -11.12 45.74 31.41
N SER A 63 -11.95 46.77 31.20
CA SER A 63 -11.91 47.72 30.06
C SER A 63 -11.00 48.95 30.39
N PRO A 64 -10.62 49.87 29.47
CA PRO A 64 -11.53 50.68 28.62
C PRO A 64 -11.12 50.96 27.14
N SER A 65 -12.16 51.19 26.32
CA SER A 65 -12.41 52.12 25.18
C SER A 65 -11.22 52.74 24.40
N PHE A 66 -11.20 52.96 23.06
CA PHE A 66 -12.13 53.52 22.04
C PHE A 66 -11.65 53.02 20.64
N PHE A 67 -12.41 52.82 19.55
CA PHE A 67 -13.32 53.68 18.78
C PHE A 67 -14.22 52.83 17.86
N SER A 68 -15.36 53.42 17.49
CA SER A 68 -16.41 52.91 16.61
C SER A 68 -16.02 52.82 15.12
N THR A 69 -16.52 51.80 14.42
CA THR A 69 -17.20 52.00 13.12
C THR A 69 -18.19 50.88 12.84
N SER A 70 -19.44 51.29 12.67
CA SER A 70 -20.58 50.52 12.20
C SER A 70 -20.34 50.04 10.77
N ASN A 71 -20.59 48.77 10.49
CA ASN A 71 -21.11 48.40 9.17
C ASN A 71 -22.07 47.22 9.30
N SER A 72 -23.34 47.56 9.24
CA SER A 72 -24.48 46.68 9.10
C SER A 72 -24.54 46.11 7.68
N SER A 73 -24.50 44.78 7.56
CA SER A 73 -25.01 44.08 6.38
C SER A 73 -25.84 42.88 6.82
N SER A 74 -27.09 42.97 6.42
CA SER A 74 -28.22 42.06 6.57
C SER A 74 -27.94 40.61 6.18
N LEU A 75 -28.42 39.72 7.05
CA LEU A 75 -28.58 38.28 6.87
C LEU A 75 -29.62 37.98 5.77
N PRO A 76 -29.37 37.07 4.82
CA PRO A 76 -30.44 36.29 4.21
C PRO A 76 -30.74 35.07 5.09
N SER A 77 -31.95 35.06 5.67
CA SER A 77 -32.53 33.88 6.31
C SER A 77 -32.99 32.93 5.22
N SER A 78 -32.28 31.82 5.03
CA SER A 78 -32.74 30.69 4.24
C SER A 78 -33.33 29.65 5.19
N SER A 79 -34.66 29.64 5.28
CA SER A 79 -35.43 28.59 5.96
C SER A 79 -35.15 27.24 5.31
N LEU A 80 -34.54 26.33 6.07
CA LEU A 80 -34.35 24.94 5.71
C LEU A 80 -35.67 24.19 5.91
N SER A 81 -36.30 23.78 4.81
CA SER A 81 -37.39 22.80 4.84
C SER A 81 -36.82 21.45 5.23
N LEU A 82 -37.15 21.00 6.46
CA LEU A 82 -36.89 19.64 6.93
C LEU A 82 -37.79 18.66 6.16
N SER A 83 -37.23 18.00 5.16
CA SER A 83 -37.81 16.76 4.63
C SER A 83 -37.57 15.65 5.66
N SER A 84 -38.65 15.26 6.32
CA SER A 84 -38.69 14.10 7.21
C SER A 84 -38.53 12.84 6.36
N PHE A 85 -37.34 12.25 6.35
CA PHE A 85 -37.13 10.90 5.81
C PHE A 85 -37.39 9.88 6.91
N THR A 86 -38.49 9.16 6.77
CA THR A 86 -38.82 7.96 7.54
C THR A 86 -37.72 6.91 7.33
N PRO A 87 -37.24 6.24 8.38
CA PRO A 87 -36.33 5.11 8.22
C PRO A 87 -37.12 3.91 7.70
N THR A 88 -37.09 3.69 6.38
CA THR A 88 -37.49 2.41 5.80
C THR A 88 -36.47 1.37 6.23
N SER A 89 -36.88 0.51 7.16
CA SER A 89 -36.18 -0.73 7.52
C SER A 89 -36.01 -1.60 6.28
N SER A 90 -34.93 -1.37 5.54
CA SER A 90 -34.49 -2.27 4.49
C SER A 90 -33.67 -3.34 5.18
N SER A 91 -34.29 -4.50 5.38
CA SER A 91 -33.64 -5.76 5.74
C SER A 91 -32.67 -6.13 4.61
N SER A 92 -31.49 -5.52 4.61
CA SER A 92 -30.41 -5.90 3.71
C SER A 92 -29.81 -7.18 4.25
N SER A 93 -30.22 -8.28 3.63
CA SER A 93 -29.59 -9.60 3.73
C SER A 93 -28.08 -9.42 3.82
N ALA A 94 -27.49 -10.00 4.86
CA ALA A 94 -26.06 -10.15 4.98
C ALA A 94 -25.57 -10.99 3.79
N SER A 95 -25.21 -10.32 2.70
CA SER A 95 -24.40 -10.90 1.65
C SER A 95 -23.04 -11.15 2.28
N SER A 96 -22.86 -12.36 2.80
CA SER A 96 -21.56 -12.94 3.09
C SER A 96 -20.71 -12.76 1.84
N LEU A 97 -19.89 -11.71 1.82
CA LEU A 97 -18.86 -11.53 0.82
C LEU A 97 -17.80 -12.58 1.14
N SER A 98 -18.04 -13.77 0.64
CA SER A 98 -17.01 -14.77 0.41
C SER A 98 -15.98 -14.09 -0.49
N PHE A 99 -14.96 -13.48 0.12
CA PHE A 99 -13.72 -13.18 -0.58
C PHE A 99 -13.18 -14.55 -1.01
N SER A 100 -13.58 -15.02 -2.18
CA SER A 100 -12.84 -16.06 -2.87
C SER A 100 -11.50 -15.42 -3.23
N PRO A 101 -10.38 -15.84 -2.61
CA PRO A 101 -9.08 -15.41 -3.10
C PRO A 101 -8.98 -15.96 -4.52
N SER A 102 -9.08 -15.09 -5.52
CA SER A 102 -8.72 -15.44 -6.89
C SER A 102 -7.22 -15.71 -6.89
N VAL A 103 -6.87 -16.97 -6.66
CA VAL A 103 -5.53 -17.54 -6.79
C VAL A 103 -5.12 -17.58 -8.27
N ALA A 104 -5.08 -16.43 -8.94
CA ALA A 104 -4.29 -16.28 -10.15
C ALA A 104 -2.83 -16.07 -9.72
N SER A 105 -2.25 -17.17 -9.22
CA SER A 105 -0.81 -17.28 -8.99
C SER A 105 -0.16 -17.31 -10.37
N VAL A 106 0.36 -16.17 -10.81
CA VAL A 106 1.25 -16.13 -11.97
C VAL A 106 2.54 -16.79 -11.51
N TYR A 107 2.65 -18.09 -11.75
CA TYR A 107 3.88 -18.85 -11.55
C TYR A 107 4.93 -18.27 -12.49
N SER A 108 5.71 -17.30 -11.99
CA SER A 108 6.93 -16.85 -12.67
C SER A 108 7.82 -18.08 -12.83
N SER A 109 7.84 -18.56 -14.07
CA SER A 109 8.47 -19.81 -14.48
C SER A 109 9.98 -19.60 -14.59
N HIS A 110 10.63 -19.40 -13.45
CA HIS A 110 12.08 -19.48 -13.33
C HIS A 110 12.40 -20.64 -12.38
N GLY A 111 13.13 -21.61 -12.90
CA GLY A 111 13.33 -22.95 -12.35
C GLY A 111 13.48 -23.04 -10.83
N ALA A 112 12.65 -23.93 -10.28
CA ALA A 112 12.97 -24.84 -9.19
C ALA A 112 12.88 -24.35 -7.74
N PHE A 113 12.07 -23.37 -7.32
CA PHE A 113 11.77 -23.18 -5.89
C PHE A 113 10.29 -22.85 -5.66
N TYR A 114 9.62 -23.57 -4.77
CA TYR A 114 8.28 -23.18 -4.28
C TYR A 114 8.45 -22.04 -3.27
N ILE A 115 8.06 -20.84 -3.66
CA ILE A 115 8.01 -19.66 -2.78
C ILE A 115 6.54 -19.47 -2.38
N PRO A 116 6.21 -19.52 -1.07
CA PRO A 116 4.86 -19.23 -0.59
C PRO A 116 4.36 -17.85 -1.05
N ASP A 117 3.04 -17.70 -1.24
CA ASP A 117 2.46 -16.40 -1.57
C ASP A 117 2.66 -15.42 -0.41
N LEU A 118 3.42 -14.34 -0.63
CA LEU A 118 3.72 -13.34 0.39
C LEU A 118 2.65 -12.23 0.47
N LYS A 119 1.66 -12.22 -0.42
CA LYS A 119 0.59 -11.22 -0.42
C LYS A 119 -0.21 -11.18 0.89
N PRO A 120 -0.62 -12.31 1.51
CA PRO A 120 -1.36 -12.28 2.77
C PRO A 120 -0.55 -11.63 3.90
N LEU A 121 0.75 -11.91 3.94
CA LEU A 121 1.65 -11.31 4.92
C LEU A 121 1.76 -9.80 4.72
N LYS A 122 2.00 -9.32 3.49
CA LYS A 122 2.07 -7.88 3.18
C LYS A 122 0.76 -7.16 3.50
N LEU A 123 -0.38 -7.80 3.22
CA LEU A 123 -1.69 -7.25 3.54
C LEU A 123 -1.89 -7.15 5.06
N ALA A 124 -1.53 -8.19 5.81
CA ALA A 124 -1.59 -8.16 7.27
C ALA A 124 -0.71 -7.03 7.84
N THR A 125 0.52 -6.88 7.34
CA THR A 125 1.42 -5.79 7.75
C THR A 125 0.86 -4.41 7.40
N ALA A 126 0.36 -4.23 6.18
CA ALA A 126 -0.29 -2.99 5.78
C ALA A 126 -1.50 -2.67 6.67
N SER A 127 -2.32 -3.67 7.00
CA SER A 127 -3.47 -3.51 7.88
C SER A 127 -3.08 -3.11 9.30
N LYS A 128 -1.95 -3.62 9.81
CA LYS A 128 -1.40 -3.25 11.13
C LYS A 128 -0.87 -1.82 11.15
N MET A 129 -0.40 -1.31 10.01
CA MET A 129 0.05 0.08 9.87
C MET A 129 -1.12 1.07 9.70
N LEU A 130 -2.29 0.59 9.33
CA LEU A 130 -3.50 1.40 9.28
C LEU A 130 -4.05 1.58 10.69
N ASP A 131 -3.78 2.74 11.29
CA ASP A 131 -4.37 3.13 12.56
C ASP A 131 -5.86 3.47 12.36
N PRO A 132 -6.80 2.69 12.93
CA PRO A 132 -8.24 2.94 12.76
C PRO A 132 -8.69 4.27 13.38
N SER A 133 -7.89 4.85 14.29
CA SER A 133 -8.16 6.13 14.91
C SER A 133 -7.78 7.31 14.01
N LYS A 134 -6.86 7.11 13.05
CA LYS A 134 -6.43 8.15 12.12
C LYS A 134 -7.29 8.17 10.87
N ARG A 135 -7.34 9.32 10.20
CA ARG A 135 -8.02 9.49 8.92
C ARG A 135 -7.00 9.39 7.79
N VAL A 136 -7.45 8.99 6.60
CA VAL A 136 -6.62 9.08 5.39
C VAL A 136 -6.48 10.56 5.01
N CYS A 137 -5.26 10.97 4.66
CA CYS A 137 -4.98 12.35 4.28
C CYS A 137 -5.84 12.78 3.08
N GLN A 138 -6.54 13.90 3.24
CA GLN A 138 -7.45 14.44 2.22
C GLN A 138 -6.75 14.81 0.90
N PHE A 139 -5.43 15.03 0.91
CA PHE A 139 -4.68 15.38 -0.29
C PHE A 139 -4.34 14.17 -1.17
N GLU A 140 -4.42 12.95 -0.62
CA GLU A 140 -4.17 11.72 -1.37
C GLU A 140 -5.46 11.18 -2.01
N VAL A 141 -6.62 11.55 -1.47
CA VAL A 141 -7.94 11.07 -1.90
C VAL A 141 -8.74 12.20 -2.56
N PRO A 142 -9.35 12.02 -3.74
CA PRO A 142 -9.32 10.87 -4.66
C PRO A 142 -8.24 10.96 -5.75
N GLY A 143 -7.41 12.02 -5.76
CA GLY A 143 -6.67 12.46 -6.93
C GLY A 143 -5.17 12.14 -6.97
N GLY A 144 -4.64 11.26 -6.12
CA GLY A 144 -3.23 10.87 -6.17
C GLY A 144 -2.26 12.01 -5.87
N GLY A 145 -2.71 13.04 -5.15
CA GLY A 145 -1.82 14.09 -4.66
C GLY A 145 -0.85 13.52 -3.63
N VAL A 146 0.33 14.15 -3.53
CA VAL A 146 1.31 13.83 -2.49
C VAL A 146 1.23 14.92 -1.44
N CYS A 147 0.90 14.53 -0.21
CA CYS A 147 1.01 15.46 0.90
C CYS A 147 2.48 15.80 1.14
N ARG A 148 2.78 17.10 1.18
CA ARG A 148 4.14 17.61 1.43
C ARG A 148 4.35 18.08 2.86
N ASP A 149 3.34 17.95 3.71
CA ASP A 149 3.44 18.33 5.10
C ASP A 149 4.11 17.20 5.90
N GLU A 150 5.28 17.52 6.48
CA GLU A 150 6.02 16.58 7.32
C GLU A 150 5.33 16.33 8.66
N GLY A 151 4.50 17.27 9.12
CA GLY A 151 3.73 17.22 10.36
C GLY A 151 2.30 16.69 10.20
N CYS A 152 1.95 16.15 9.04
CA CYS A 152 0.59 15.68 8.80
C CYS A 152 0.24 14.51 9.74
N GLU A 153 -0.80 14.69 10.57
CA GLU A 153 -1.25 13.67 11.52
C GLU A 153 -2.05 12.53 10.86
N ASP A 154 -2.55 12.79 9.65
CA ASP A 154 -3.33 11.84 8.85
C ASP A 154 -2.45 10.72 8.26
N MET A 155 -3.09 9.61 7.88
CA MET A 155 -2.44 8.49 7.21
C MET A 155 -2.19 8.76 5.73
N HIS A 156 -0.96 8.48 5.32
CA HIS A 156 -0.49 8.55 3.94
C HIS A 156 -0.40 7.15 3.34
N LEU A 157 -1.33 6.82 2.44
CA LEU A 157 -1.35 5.56 1.70
C LEU A 157 -0.11 5.43 0.81
N SER A 158 0.42 6.53 0.30
CA SER A 158 1.67 6.57 -0.47
C SER A 158 2.84 5.93 0.28
N ARG A 159 2.93 6.17 1.60
CA ARG A 159 3.96 5.57 2.49
C ARG A 159 3.70 4.11 2.83
N ILE A 160 2.45 3.64 2.73
CA ILE A 160 2.09 2.26 3.06
C ILE A 160 2.22 1.36 1.82
N ALA A 161 1.79 1.86 0.66
CA ALA A 161 1.74 1.11 -0.59
C ALA A 161 3.10 0.99 -1.29
N GLY A 162 4.09 1.82 -0.96
CA GLY A 162 5.44 1.71 -1.49
C GLY A 162 5.50 1.86 -3.01
N GLN A 163 5.11 3.03 -3.50
CA GLN A 163 4.95 3.33 -4.93
C GLN A 163 6.23 3.12 -5.76
N ASP A 164 7.40 3.17 -5.13
CA ASP A 164 8.70 3.10 -5.82
C ASP A 164 9.42 1.76 -5.64
N GLY A 165 8.73 0.72 -5.16
CA GLY A 165 9.35 -0.59 -4.91
C GLY A 165 10.39 -0.62 -3.77
N HIS A 166 10.56 0.51 -3.06
CA HIS A 166 11.55 0.69 -1.99
C HIS A 166 10.96 1.14 -0.65
N GLY A 167 9.63 1.26 -0.54
CA GLY A 167 9.00 1.88 0.64
C GLY A 167 7.62 1.33 1.02
N GLY A 168 7.32 0.08 0.67
CA GLY A 168 6.08 -0.55 1.14
C GLY A 168 6.18 -0.92 2.62
N ALA A 169 5.03 -1.12 3.26
CA ALA A 169 4.93 -1.74 4.58
C ALA A 169 5.61 -3.12 4.58
N GLU A 170 6.91 -3.14 4.87
CA GLU A 170 7.70 -4.36 4.89
C GLU A 170 7.44 -5.10 6.20
N PRO A 171 7.03 -6.38 6.15
CA PRO A 171 6.91 -7.19 7.36
C PRO A 171 8.26 -7.32 8.07
N SER A 172 8.24 -7.48 9.40
CA SER A 172 9.47 -7.74 10.15
C SER A 172 10.08 -9.09 9.76
N ASP A 173 11.39 -9.27 9.99
CA ASP A 173 12.07 -10.55 9.75
C ASP A 173 11.46 -11.66 10.64
N GLU A 174 11.01 -11.30 11.84
CA GLU A 174 10.31 -12.19 12.78
C GLU A 174 8.93 -12.61 12.27
N ASP A 175 8.09 -11.66 11.84
CA ASP A 175 6.75 -11.94 11.28
C ASP A 175 6.87 -12.78 10.01
N THR A 176 7.88 -12.49 9.18
CA THR A 176 8.17 -13.24 7.95
C THR A 176 8.61 -14.66 8.28
N ALA A 177 9.50 -14.84 9.26
CA ALA A 177 9.96 -16.16 9.69
C ALA A 177 8.80 -17.01 10.24
N GLU A 178 7.93 -16.42 11.06
CA GLU A 178 6.73 -17.09 11.58
C GLU A 178 5.79 -17.50 10.45
N TYR A 179 5.50 -16.58 9.53
CA TYR A 179 4.66 -16.85 8.37
C TYR A 179 5.20 -18.00 7.51
N LEU A 180 6.50 -17.98 7.20
CA LEU A 180 7.15 -19.02 6.41
C LEU A 180 7.09 -20.38 7.11
N ILE A 181 7.29 -20.44 8.43
CA ILE A 181 7.19 -21.70 9.19
C ILE A 181 5.77 -22.25 9.17
N ASN A 182 4.76 -21.38 9.28
CA ASN A 182 3.36 -21.80 9.25
C ASN A 182 2.89 -22.23 7.86
N THR A 183 3.56 -21.76 6.80
CA THR A 183 3.16 -22.02 5.40
C THR A 183 3.94 -23.16 4.76
N MET A 184 5.17 -23.42 5.21
CA MET A 184 6.03 -24.46 4.65
C MET A 184 5.68 -25.87 5.17
N PRO A 185 5.87 -26.94 4.37
CA PRO A 185 5.64 -28.30 4.83
C PRO A 185 6.49 -28.66 6.06
N SER A 186 5.85 -29.19 7.11
CA SER A 186 6.52 -29.53 8.37
C SER A 186 7.62 -30.58 8.20
N ASP A 187 7.47 -31.50 7.25
CA ASP A 187 8.48 -32.51 6.91
C ASP A 187 9.78 -31.87 6.39
N TRP A 188 9.67 -30.78 5.63
CA TRP A 188 10.83 -30.06 5.14
C TRP A 188 11.53 -29.29 6.26
N LEU A 189 10.75 -28.61 7.11
CA LEU A 189 11.27 -27.87 8.26
C LEU A 189 12.02 -28.78 9.22
N THR A 190 11.47 -29.95 9.53
CA THR A 190 12.10 -30.94 10.43
C THR A 190 13.34 -31.56 9.81
N ASN A 191 13.30 -31.99 8.55
CA ASN A 191 14.45 -32.56 7.83
C ASN A 191 15.62 -31.56 7.72
N LYS A 192 15.32 -30.27 7.55
CA LYS A 192 16.33 -29.20 7.48
C LYS A 192 16.71 -28.59 8.83
N GLY A 193 16.06 -29.01 9.92
CA GLY A 193 16.26 -28.43 11.25
C GLY A 193 16.09 -26.90 11.23
N VAL A 194 15.03 -26.43 10.57
CA VAL A 194 14.71 -25.00 10.44
C VAL A 194 13.79 -24.60 11.58
N SER A 195 14.30 -23.78 12.50
CA SER A 195 13.53 -23.14 13.55
C SER A 195 13.23 -21.67 13.19
N GLN A 196 12.30 -21.04 13.90
CA GLN A 196 11.96 -19.62 13.71
C GLN A 196 13.18 -18.72 13.87
N SER A 197 13.98 -18.92 14.92
CA SER A 197 15.19 -18.14 15.16
C SER A 197 16.24 -18.33 14.06
N LYS A 198 16.33 -19.53 13.47
CA LYS A 198 17.25 -19.78 12.35
C LYS A 198 16.77 -19.09 11.07
N MET A 199 15.47 -19.16 10.79
CA MET A 199 14.85 -18.50 9.64
C MET A 199 15.02 -16.97 9.73
N SER A 200 14.68 -16.36 10.88
CA SER A 200 14.82 -14.91 11.08
C SER A 200 16.28 -14.46 11.03
N SER A 201 17.21 -15.24 11.61
CA SER A 201 18.64 -14.94 11.55
C SER A 201 19.18 -14.93 10.11
N VAL A 202 18.73 -15.86 9.26
CA VAL A 202 19.13 -15.90 7.84
C VAL A 202 18.52 -14.74 7.06
N LEU A 203 17.24 -14.41 7.29
CA LEU A 203 16.59 -13.23 6.70
C LEU A 203 17.37 -11.95 7.03
N GLN A 204 17.68 -11.75 8.32
CA GLN A 204 18.45 -10.61 8.80
C GLN A 204 19.84 -10.55 8.18
N GLN A 205 20.54 -11.70 8.09
CA GLN A 205 21.86 -11.79 7.47
C GLN A 205 21.81 -11.39 5.98
N ILE A 206 20.80 -11.85 5.23
CA ILE A 206 20.65 -11.51 3.81
C ILE A 206 20.33 -10.03 3.63
N ARG A 207 19.47 -9.47 4.49
CA ARG A 207 19.14 -8.03 4.50
C ARG A 207 20.38 -7.17 4.76
N LEU A 208 21.21 -7.54 5.75
CA LEU A 208 22.46 -6.84 6.04
C LEU A 208 23.48 -6.95 4.90
N LYS A 209 23.54 -8.12 4.25
CA LYS A 209 24.46 -8.35 3.12
C LYS A 209 24.02 -7.60 1.86
N ASN A 210 22.72 -7.50 1.61
CA ASN A 210 22.16 -6.90 0.40
C ASN A 210 20.96 -6.01 0.74
N PRO A 211 21.18 -4.76 1.22
CA PRO A 211 20.10 -3.88 1.66
C PRO A 211 19.18 -3.42 0.51
N HIS A 212 19.65 -3.50 -0.74
CA HIS A 212 18.89 -3.10 -1.93
C HIS A 212 18.00 -4.19 -2.52
N LEU A 213 18.10 -5.44 -2.03
CA LEU A 213 17.26 -6.53 -2.55
C LEU A 213 15.80 -6.29 -2.19
N ALA A 214 14.89 -6.60 -3.11
CA ALA A 214 13.47 -6.59 -2.82
C ALA A 214 13.11 -7.63 -1.76
N PHE A 215 12.01 -7.40 -1.04
CA PHE A 215 11.58 -8.30 0.04
C PHE A 215 11.38 -9.74 -0.45
N GLU A 216 10.70 -9.91 -1.58
CA GLU A 216 10.43 -11.21 -2.20
C GLU A 216 11.73 -11.94 -2.59
N GLU A 217 12.72 -11.21 -3.11
CA GLU A 217 14.03 -11.76 -3.44
C GLU A 217 14.79 -12.18 -2.19
N ARG A 218 14.72 -11.41 -1.10
CA ARG A 218 15.34 -11.79 0.19
C ARG A 218 14.74 -13.08 0.73
N VAL A 219 13.42 -13.25 0.64
CA VAL A 219 12.75 -14.50 1.03
C VAL A 219 13.23 -15.66 0.14
N ALA A 220 13.30 -15.46 -1.18
CA ALA A 220 13.81 -16.47 -2.10
C ALA A 220 15.25 -16.90 -1.77
N HIS A 221 16.15 -15.92 -1.53
CA HIS A 221 17.53 -16.18 -1.12
C HIS A 221 17.61 -16.89 0.23
N THR A 222 16.71 -16.59 1.16
CA THR A 222 16.64 -17.23 2.48
C THR A 222 16.30 -18.70 2.32
N LEU A 223 15.26 -19.01 1.54
CA LEU A 223 14.86 -20.39 1.28
C LEU A 223 15.97 -21.18 0.56
N ALA A 224 16.64 -20.55 -0.41
CA ALA A 224 17.78 -21.16 -1.10
C ALA A 224 18.99 -21.41 -0.17
N ALA A 225 19.24 -20.53 0.80
CA ALA A 225 20.32 -20.70 1.78
C ALA A 225 20.04 -21.81 2.80
N LEU A 226 18.76 -22.08 3.10
CA LEU A 226 18.36 -23.12 4.07
C LEU A 226 18.35 -24.53 3.48
N GLY A 227 18.27 -24.68 2.15
CA GLY A 227 18.46 -25.97 1.52
C GLY A 227 18.06 -26.03 0.05
N PRO A 228 18.38 -27.16 -0.61
CA PRO A 228 17.92 -27.43 -1.97
C PRO A 228 16.39 -27.45 -2.03
N PRO A 229 15.83 -27.13 -3.21
CA PRO A 229 14.42 -26.88 -3.36
C PRO A 229 13.53 -28.08 -3.09
N LEU A 230 12.31 -27.75 -2.66
CA LEU A 230 11.21 -28.69 -2.59
C LEU A 230 10.88 -29.21 -4.00
N PRO A 231 10.66 -30.53 -4.17
CA PRO A 231 10.05 -31.04 -5.39
C PRO A 231 8.65 -30.43 -5.56
N PRO A 232 8.22 -30.18 -6.82
CA PRO A 232 6.90 -29.60 -7.11
C PRO A 232 5.74 -30.50 -6.66
#